data_AF-A0A8S3TRV7-F1
#
_entry.id   AF-A0A8S3TRV7-F1
#
_cell.length_a   1.000
_cell.length_b   1.000
_cell.length_c   1.000
_cell.angle_alpha   90.00
_cell.angle_beta   90.00
_cell.angle_gamma   90.00
#
_symmetry.space_group_name_H-M   'P 1'
#
loop_
_entity.id
_entity.type
_entity.pdbx_description
1 polymer ?
#
loop_
_entity_poly.entity_id
_entity_poly.type
_entity_poly.pdbx_seq_one_letter_code
_entity_poly.pdbx_strand_id
1 'polypeptide(L)'
;MGKSSFINALMGHTEENRAKTSAYGNTTVSTTEYFDISFTDCPGYGTPYFTNQAYCMHTSIELFDYVLIFFYAVTTDVIWFAKTLEERKMKFCFVRTRLDIDVDSAKFDKAEDTDPESIASTLRTTAVDTFEKEGLSNPFVFVISNRRKDIGHFPDLLSHIEQVLHKEKYQALIYEISTYTRDTIIRKHRLLCERINSVTMRAVIEEGEEATDCDSGNVEDEKKESNYNKRCDVWNVNYCSILKPLN
;
A
#
# COMPACT_ATOMS: atom_id res chain seq x y z
N MET A 1 -15.60 -3.95 3.67
CA MET A 1 -14.76 -2.81 3.27
C MET A 1 -13.32 -3.17 2.90
N GLY A 2 -12.85 -4.41 3.09
CA GLY A 2 -11.60 -4.86 2.47
C GLY A 2 -10.30 -4.27 3.02
N LYS A 3 -10.30 -3.67 4.22
CA LYS A 3 -9.14 -3.05 4.87
C LYS A 3 -8.01 -4.05 5.12
N SER A 4 -8.30 -5.11 5.89
CA SER A 4 -7.34 -6.18 6.15
C SER A 4 -6.98 -6.93 4.86
N SER A 5 -7.91 -7.05 3.90
CA SER A 5 -7.60 -7.59 2.57
C SER A 5 -6.63 -6.73 1.78
N PHE A 6 -6.70 -5.39 1.92
CA PHE A 6 -5.76 -4.47 1.29
C PHE A 6 -4.38 -4.60 1.89
N ILE A 7 -4.24 -4.61 3.22
CA ILE A 7 -2.96 -4.84 3.89
C ILE A 7 -2.38 -6.19 3.44
N ASN A 8 -3.19 -7.25 3.44
CA ASN A 8 -2.76 -8.56 2.96
C ASN A 8 -2.31 -8.55 1.48
N ALA A 9 -3.05 -7.83 0.63
CA ALA A 9 -2.70 -7.69 -0.78
C ALA A 9 -1.40 -6.89 -0.95
N LEU A 10 -1.19 -5.85 -0.15
CA LEU A 10 -0.01 -5.00 -0.19
C LEU A 10 1.25 -5.75 0.25
N MET A 11 1.17 -6.44 1.39
CA MET A 11 2.29 -7.12 2.03
C MET A 11 2.59 -8.52 1.48
N GLY A 12 1.64 -9.13 0.77
CA GLY A 12 1.83 -10.42 0.09
C GLY A 12 2.02 -11.60 1.00
N HIS A 13 1.08 -11.79 1.91
CA HIS A 13 1.19 -12.83 2.92
C HIS A 13 1.08 -14.26 2.42
N THR A 14 2.03 -15.06 2.92
CA THR A 14 1.91 -16.47 3.30
C THR A 14 1.19 -16.59 4.65
N GLU A 15 0.62 -17.76 4.96
CA GLU A 15 -0.29 -18.03 6.10
C GLU A 15 0.17 -17.52 7.49
N GLU A 16 1.48 -17.35 7.75
CA GLU A 16 2.02 -16.98 9.07
C GLU A 16 1.86 -15.50 9.46
N ASN A 17 1.85 -14.57 8.50
CA ASN A 17 1.82 -13.11 8.78
C ASN A 17 0.51 -12.43 8.35
N ARG A 18 -0.52 -13.21 8.04
CA ARG A 18 -1.80 -12.71 7.52
C ARG A 18 -2.45 -11.73 8.51
N ALA A 19 -2.70 -10.49 8.08
CA ALA A 19 -3.53 -9.55 8.81
C ALA A 19 -4.88 -10.22 9.08
N LYS A 20 -5.17 -10.46 10.37
CA LYS A 20 -6.34 -11.22 10.80
C LYS A 20 -7.57 -10.48 10.31
N THR A 21 -8.36 -11.15 9.47
CA THR A 21 -9.68 -10.63 9.11
C THR A 21 -10.51 -10.74 10.39
N SER A 22 -10.96 -9.62 10.96
CA SER A 22 -11.89 -9.71 12.09
C SER A 22 -13.20 -10.31 11.56
N ALA A 23 -13.36 -11.63 11.73
CA ALA A 23 -14.56 -12.33 11.31
C ALA A 23 -15.77 -11.88 12.14
N TYR A 24 -15.55 -11.46 13.39
CA TYR A 24 -16.56 -10.96 14.32
C TYR A 24 -15.93 -9.96 15.30
N GLY A 25 -16.47 -8.75 15.36
CA GLY A 25 -16.06 -7.69 16.31
C GLY A 25 -15.28 -6.54 15.67
N ASN A 26 -15.99 -5.54 15.16
CA ASN A 26 -15.42 -4.31 14.60
C ASN A 26 -15.01 -3.29 15.69
N THR A 27 -14.38 -3.73 16.78
CA THR A 27 -14.08 -2.88 17.95
C THR A 27 -12.61 -2.78 18.29
N THR A 28 -11.74 -3.54 17.62
CA THR A 28 -10.32 -3.60 17.99
C THR A 28 -9.46 -2.92 16.92
N VAL A 29 -8.62 -2.00 17.37
CA VAL A 29 -7.52 -1.44 16.60
C VAL A 29 -6.42 -2.49 16.55
N SER A 30 -6.01 -2.94 15.36
CA SER A 30 -4.87 -3.87 15.21
C SER A 30 -3.75 -3.23 14.42
N THR A 31 -2.58 -3.09 15.05
CA THR A 31 -1.38 -2.61 14.38
C THR A 31 -0.53 -3.79 13.94
N THR A 32 -0.09 -3.78 12.69
CA THR A 32 0.95 -4.68 12.17
C THR A 32 2.14 -3.82 11.77
N GLU A 33 3.30 -4.14 12.32
CA GLU A 33 4.54 -3.42 12.08
C GLU A 33 5.40 -4.19 11.08
N TYR A 34 5.89 -3.47 10.07
CA TYR A 34 6.86 -3.95 9.08
C TYR A 34 8.01 -2.96 9.07
N PHE A 35 9.09 -3.32 9.77
CA PHE A 35 10.23 -2.43 10.04
C PHE A 35 9.75 -1.07 10.58
N ASP A 36 9.95 0.01 9.84
CA ASP A 36 9.63 1.39 10.24
C ASP A 36 8.20 1.82 9.88
N ILE A 37 7.33 0.89 9.46
CA ILE A 37 5.96 1.17 9.04
C ILE A 37 4.97 0.40 9.88
N SER A 38 4.00 1.13 10.41
CA SER A 38 2.85 0.57 11.09
C SER A 38 1.59 0.71 10.22
N PHE A 39 0.94 -0.42 9.93
CA PHE A 39 -0.42 -0.43 9.41
C PHE A 39 -1.38 -0.68 10.56
N THR A 40 -2.23 0.30 10.85
CA THR A 40 -3.24 0.19 11.90
C THR A 40 -4.62 0.01 11.29
N ASP A 41 -5.17 -1.20 11.36
CA ASP A 41 -6.55 -1.49 10.98
C ASP A 41 -7.49 -0.91 12.05
N CYS A 42 -8.18 0.17 11.70
CA CYS A 42 -9.09 0.86 12.59
C CYS A 42 -10.50 0.24 12.53
N PRO A 43 -11.26 0.23 13.64
CA PRO A 43 -12.65 -0.21 13.65
C PRO A 43 -13.47 0.53 12.59
N GLY A 44 -14.48 -0.12 12.04
CA GLY A 44 -15.37 0.53 11.07
C GLY A 44 -16.09 1.71 11.71
N TYR A 45 -15.92 2.90 11.13
CA TYR A 45 -16.75 4.05 11.49
C TYR A 45 -18.21 3.77 11.10
N GLY A 46 -19.18 4.19 11.93
CA GLY A 46 -20.59 3.81 11.81
C GLY A 46 -20.99 2.48 12.47
N THR A 47 -20.06 1.83 13.20
CA THR A 47 -20.43 0.71 14.07
C THR A 47 -21.13 1.21 15.33
N PRO A 48 -22.13 0.47 15.88
CA PRO A 48 -22.98 0.95 16.97
C PRO A 48 -22.24 1.17 18.31
N TYR A 49 -20.92 0.94 18.35
CA TYR A 49 -20.12 0.90 19.56
C TYR A 49 -19.47 2.26 19.90
N PHE A 50 -19.35 3.18 18.95
CA PHE A 50 -18.65 4.45 19.16
C PHE A 50 -19.48 5.64 18.69
N THR A 51 -19.59 6.68 19.52
CA THR A 51 -19.99 8.00 19.06
C THR A 51 -18.86 8.62 18.22
N ASN A 52 -19.20 9.56 17.36
CA ASN A 52 -18.30 10.28 16.47
C ASN A 52 -17.00 10.77 17.13
N GLN A 53 -17.13 11.45 18.27
CA GLN A 53 -16.00 12.00 19.01
C GLN A 53 -15.21 10.91 19.75
N ALA A 54 -15.90 9.91 20.30
CA ALA A 54 -15.27 8.77 20.96
C ALA A 54 -14.44 7.93 19.98
N TYR A 55 -14.86 7.81 18.72
CA TYR A 55 -14.11 7.09 17.68
C TYR A 55 -12.74 7.70 17.46
N CYS A 56 -12.67 9.03 17.23
CA CYS A 56 -11.41 9.71 16.94
C CYS A 56 -10.43 9.66 18.12
N MET A 57 -10.94 9.76 19.36
CA MET A 57 -10.14 9.60 20.57
C MET A 57 -9.64 8.16 20.72
N HIS A 58 -10.53 7.18 20.53
CA HIS A 58 -10.21 5.76 20.69
C HIS A 58 -9.14 5.28 19.69
N THR A 59 -9.23 5.77 18.46
CA THR A 59 -8.30 5.41 17.38
C THR A 59 -7.03 6.25 17.36
N SER A 60 -6.95 7.32 18.16
CA SER A 60 -5.80 8.24 18.21
C SER A 60 -5.36 8.69 16.81
N ILE A 61 -6.33 9.08 15.97
CA ILE A 61 -6.09 9.36 14.53
C ILE A 61 -4.98 10.37 14.25
N GLU A 62 -4.72 11.28 15.19
CA GLU A 62 -3.69 12.32 15.09
C GLU A 62 -2.26 11.77 15.11
N LEU A 63 -2.07 10.49 15.45
CA LEU A 63 -0.77 9.82 15.42
C LEU A 63 -0.39 9.28 14.03
N PHE A 64 -1.32 9.26 13.07
CA PHE A 64 -1.07 8.72 11.74
C PHE A 64 -0.45 9.77 10.82
N ASP A 65 0.59 9.38 10.07
CA ASP A 65 1.16 10.22 9.01
C ASP A 65 0.19 10.42 7.85
N TYR A 66 -0.63 9.42 7.57
CA TYR A 66 -1.54 9.36 6.44
C TYR A 66 -2.69 8.38 6.70
N VAL A 67 -3.91 8.73 6.28
CA VAL A 67 -5.11 7.90 6.51
C VAL A 67 -5.70 7.41 5.17
N LEU A 68 -5.96 6.11 5.07
CA LEU A 68 -6.67 5.50 3.94
C LEU A 68 -8.14 5.23 4.32
N ILE A 69 -9.07 5.93 3.67
CA ILE A 69 -10.52 5.77 3.92
C ILE A 69 -11.07 4.74 2.94
N PHE A 70 -11.33 3.52 3.44
CA PHE A 70 -11.91 2.45 2.64
C PHE A 70 -13.43 2.55 2.59
N PHE A 71 -13.98 2.57 1.37
CA PHE A 71 -15.42 2.66 1.16
C PHE A 71 -15.87 1.77 -0.02
N TYR A 72 -17.19 1.61 -0.13
CA TYR A 72 -17.83 0.95 -1.28
C TYR A 72 -18.85 1.89 -1.92
N ALA A 73 -19.67 2.53 -1.08
CA ALA A 73 -20.55 3.63 -1.45
C ALA A 73 -20.21 4.87 -0.61
N VAL A 74 -20.48 6.04 -1.16
CA VAL A 74 -20.37 7.31 -0.42
C VAL A 74 -21.56 7.38 0.53
N THR A 75 -21.30 7.29 1.84
CA THR A 75 -22.31 7.37 2.89
C THR A 75 -22.09 8.63 3.74
N THR A 76 -23.11 9.02 4.50
CA THR A 76 -23.01 10.12 5.49
C THR A 76 -21.84 9.92 6.45
N ASP A 77 -21.58 8.66 6.81
CA ASP A 77 -20.49 8.31 7.71
C ASP A 77 -19.11 8.56 7.09
N VAL A 78 -18.92 8.19 5.82
CA VAL A 78 -17.67 8.44 5.09
C VAL A 78 -17.44 9.94 4.92
N ILE A 79 -18.49 10.70 4.59
CA ILE A 79 -18.42 12.16 4.44
C ILE A 79 -18.06 12.82 5.76
N TRP A 80 -18.73 12.44 6.85
CA TRP A 80 -18.45 12.99 8.17
C TRP A 80 -17.01 12.72 8.61
N PHE A 81 -16.52 11.49 8.40
CA PHE A 81 -15.17 11.12 8.78
C PHE A 81 -14.12 11.90 7.99
N ALA A 82 -14.32 12.07 6.69
CA ALA A 82 -13.46 12.89 5.84
C ALA A 82 -13.40 14.36 6.29
N LYS A 83 -14.56 14.97 6.58
CA LYS A 83 -14.62 16.35 7.11
C LYS A 83 -13.89 16.48 8.44
N THR A 84 -14.04 15.49 9.31
CA THR A 84 -13.32 15.45 10.60
C THR A 84 -11.81 15.40 10.41
N LEU A 85 -11.32 14.68 9.39
CA LEU A 85 -9.90 14.63 9.07
C LEU A 85 -9.40 15.95 8.46
N GLU A 86 -10.18 16.62 7.60
CA GLU A 86 -9.86 17.96 7.09
C GLU A 86 -9.76 19.00 8.22
N GLU A 87 -10.72 19.01 9.15
CA GLU A 87 -10.73 19.89 10.32
C GLU A 87 -9.47 19.69 11.19
N ARG A 88 -9.03 18.44 11.31
CA ARG A 88 -7.80 18.07 12.04
C ARG A 88 -6.53 18.20 11.21
N LYS A 89 -6.62 18.69 9.96
CA LYS A 89 -5.48 18.85 9.03
C LYS A 89 -4.72 17.55 8.76
N MET A 90 -5.42 16.42 8.86
CA MET A 90 -4.87 15.11 8.56
C MET A 90 -4.82 14.92 7.04
N LYS A 91 -3.76 14.26 6.56
CA LYS A 91 -3.66 13.87 5.15
C LYS A 91 -4.38 12.54 4.93
N PHE A 92 -5.23 12.47 3.92
CA PHE A 92 -5.96 11.24 3.62
C PHE A 92 -6.29 11.09 2.13
N CYS A 93 -6.65 9.88 1.72
CA CYS A 93 -7.31 9.60 0.44
C CYS A 93 -8.41 8.56 0.61
N PHE A 94 -9.29 8.50 -0.37
CA PHE A 94 -10.36 7.54 -0.46
C PHE A 94 -9.97 6.35 -1.34
N VAL A 95 -10.25 5.14 -0.85
CA VAL A 95 -9.96 3.89 -1.55
C VAL A 95 -11.25 3.09 -1.68
N ARG A 96 -11.82 3.06 -2.89
CA ARG A 96 -12.93 2.16 -3.24
C ARG A 96 -12.35 0.82 -3.60
N THR A 97 -12.77 -0.22 -2.88
CA THR A 97 -12.32 -1.60 -3.16
C THR A 97 -13.37 -2.36 -3.96
N ARG A 98 -12.97 -3.55 -4.45
CA ARG A 98 -13.82 -4.54 -5.13
C ARG A 98 -14.19 -4.20 -6.57
N LEU A 99 -13.33 -3.47 -7.29
CA LEU A 99 -13.48 -3.23 -8.72
C LEU A 99 -13.69 -4.53 -9.53
N ASP A 100 -13.06 -5.62 -9.12
CA ASP A 100 -13.25 -6.95 -9.72
C ASP A 100 -14.73 -7.38 -9.72
N ILE A 101 -15.46 -7.09 -8.64
CA ILE A 101 -16.89 -7.41 -8.54
C ILE A 101 -17.70 -6.47 -9.44
N ASP A 102 -17.38 -5.17 -9.46
CA ASP A 102 -18.06 -4.21 -10.33
C ASP A 102 -17.94 -4.63 -11.82
N VAL A 103 -16.74 -5.08 -12.23
CA VAL A 103 -16.48 -5.60 -13.58
C VAL A 103 -17.24 -6.89 -13.86
N ASP A 104 -17.23 -7.84 -12.93
CA ASP A 104 -17.94 -9.12 -13.10
C ASP A 104 -19.46 -8.92 -13.17
N SER A 105 -20.01 -7.98 -12.39
CA SER A 105 -21.41 -7.57 -12.45
C SER A 105 -21.75 -6.94 -13.80
N ALA A 106 -20.95 -6.01 -14.31
CA ALA A 106 -21.18 -5.39 -15.61
C ALA A 106 -21.22 -6.43 -16.75
N LYS A 107 -20.34 -7.44 -16.69
CA LYS A 107 -20.33 -8.56 -17.65
C LYS A 107 -21.58 -9.43 -17.53
N PHE A 108 -21.99 -9.75 -16.31
CA PHE A 108 -23.18 -10.56 -16.06
C PHE A 108 -24.45 -9.87 -16.59
N ASP A 109 -24.55 -8.56 -16.38
CA ASP A 109 -25.67 -7.73 -16.84
C ASP A 109 -25.62 -7.41 -18.35
N LYS A 110 -24.59 -7.89 -19.06
CA LYS A 110 -24.34 -7.62 -20.48
C LYS A 110 -24.30 -6.12 -20.79
N ALA A 111 -23.68 -5.35 -19.90
CA ALA A 111 -23.44 -3.94 -20.13
C ALA A 111 -22.62 -3.72 -21.42
N GLU A 112 -22.86 -2.59 -22.08
CA GLU A 112 -22.11 -2.22 -23.28
C GLU A 112 -20.62 -2.01 -22.99
N ASP A 113 -20.32 -1.49 -21.80
CA ASP A 113 -18.96 -1.29 -21.30
C ASP A 113 -18.65 -2.24 -20.15
N THR A 114 -17.59 -3.04 -20.33
CA THR A 114 -17.07 -3.99 -19.34
C THR A 114 -15.57 -3.81 -19.13
N ASP A 115 -14.99 -2.74 -19.67
CA ASP A 115 -13.58 -2.42 -19.52
C ASP A 115 -13.29 -1.99 -18.07
N PRO A 116 -12.34 -2.64 -17.37
CA PRO A 116 -12.04 -2.32 -15.99
C PRO A 116 -11.62 -0.87 -15.76
N GLU A 117 -10.88 -0.27 -16.69
CA GLU A 117 -10.38 1.11 -16.54
C GLU A 117 -11.51 2.12 -16.75
N SER A 118 -12.37 1.89 -17.75
CA SER A 118 -13.56 2.72 -17.97
C SER A 118 -14.53 2.66 -16.79
N ILE A 119 -14.78 1.46 -16.24
CA ILE A 119 -15.59 1.29 -15.02
C ILE A 119 -14.93 2.00 -13.84
N ALA A 120 -13.62 1.83 -13.62
CA ALA A 120 -12.90 2.49 -12.54
C ALA A 120 -12.97 4.02 -12.64
N SER A 121 -12.83 4.58 -13.85
CA SER A 121 -12.94 6.01 -14.14
C SER A 121 -14.34 6.55 -13.85
N THR A 122 -15.39 5.83 -14.28
CA THR A 122 -16.78 6.21 -14.02
C THR A 122 -17.10 6.20 -12.53
N LEU A 123 -16.69 5.15 -11.81
CA LEU A 123 -16.87 5.03 -10.37
C LEU A 123 -16.11 6.11 -9.61
N ARG A 124 -14.88 6.44 -10.05
CA ARG A 124 -14.06 7.51 -9.47
C ARG A 124 -14.75 8.87 -9.66
N THR A 125 -15.15 9.20 -10.88
CA THR A 125 -15.79 10.49 -11.20
C THR A 125 -17.07 10.67 -10.39
N THR A 126 -17.92 9.64 -10.35
CA THR A 126 -19.15 9.67 -9.55
C THR A 126 -18.88 9.92 -8.07
N ALA A 127 -17.86 9.28 -7.50
CA ALA A 127 -17.47 9.48 -6.11
C ALA A 127 -16.92 10.89 -5.86
N VAL A 128 -16.03 11.39 -6.73
CA VAL A 128 -15.47 12.76 -6.66
C VAL A 128 -16.60 13.79 -6.71
N ASP A 129 -17.49 13.70 -7.69
CA ASP A 129 -18.64 14.61 -7.82
C ASP A 129 -19.51 14.63 -6.56
N THR A 130 -19.71 13.46 -5.95
CA THR A 130 -20.50 13.33 -4.71
C THR A 130 -19.79 13.99 -3.54
N PHE A 131 -18.49 13.72 -3.36
CA PHE A 131 -17.70 14.33 -2.29
C PHE A 131 -17.60 15.85 -2.43
N GLU A 132 -17.42 16.37 -3.64
CA GLU A 132 -17.35 17.80 -3.91
C GLU A 132 -18.70 18.50 -3.64
N LYS A 133 -19.82 17.88 -4.02
CA LYS A 133 -21.17 18.39 -3.68
C LYS A 133 -21.40 18.47 -2.17
N GLU A 134 -20.79 17.56 -1.42
CA GLU A 134 -20.84 17.53 0.04
C GLU A 134 -19.83 18.49 0.70
N GLY A 135 -19.05 19.22 -0.09
CA GLY A 135 -18.15 20.28 0.36
C GLY A 135 -16.73 19.83 0.71
N LEU A 136 -16.32 18.60 0.31
CA LEU A 136 -14.93 18.16 0.42
C LEU A 136 -14.12 18.72 -0.77
N SER A 137 -12.95 19.28 -0.50
CA SER A 137 -12.15 19.93 -1.54
C SER A 137 -11.12 18.99 -2.15
N ASN A 138 -11.15 18.80 -3.47
CA ASN A 138 -10.18 17.99 -4.23
C ASN A 138 -9.95 16.58 -3.66
N PRO A 139 -10.99 15.73 -3.58
CA PRO A 139 -10.87 14.40 -2.98
C PRO A 139 -10.00 13.46 -3.84
N PHE A 140 -8.90 12.95 -3.28
CA PHE A 140 -8.12 11.89 -3.91
C PHE A 140 -8.88 10.56 -3.80
N VAL A 141 -9.43 10.07 -4.92
CA VAL A 141 -10.18 8.82 -4.98
C VAL A 141 -9.46 7.80 -5.87
N PHE A 142 -9.15 6.64 -5.28
CA PHE A 142 -8.58 5.48 -5.98
C PHE A 142 -9.59 4.35 -5.98
N VAL A 143 -9.71 3.66 -7.12
CA VAL A 143 -10.65 2.54 -7.31
C VAL A 143 -9.80 1.33 -7.65
N ILE A 144 -9.79 0.33 -6.76
CA ILE A 144 -8.84 -0.77 -6.81
C ILE A 144 -9.52 -2.13 -6.69
N SER A 145 -8.83 -3.16 -7.15
CA SER A 145 -9.08 -4.54 -6.71
C SER A 145 -7.91 -5.07 -5.89
N ASN A 146 -8.21 -5.61 -4.72
CA ASN A 146 -7.22 -6.33 -3.90
C ASN A 146 -6.88 -7.70 -4.52
N ARG A 147 -7.76 -8.25 -5.36
CA ARG A 147 -7.58 -9.56 -6.01
C ARG A 147 -6.83 -9.43 -7.34
N ARG A 148 -7.18 -8.41 -8.13
CA ARG A 148 -6.61 -8.12 -9.45
C ARG A 148 -5.92 -6.76 -9.42
N LYS A 149 -4.63 -6.74 -9.05
CA LYS A 149 -3.85 -5.50 -8.88
C LYS A 149 -3.42 -4.87 -10.22
N ASP A 150 -3.65 -5.59 -11.30
CA ASP A 150 -3.41 -5.21 -12.70
C ASP A 150 -4.50 -4.30 -13.27
N ILE A 151 -5.62 -4.11 -12.56
CA ILE A 151 -6.74 -3.27 -12.99
C ILE A 151 -7.01 -2.11 -12.04
N GLY A 152 -7.49 -1.01 -12.60
CA GLY A 152 -7.84 0.20 -11.90
C GLY A 152 -6.61 0.91 -11.32
N HIS A 153 -6.85 1.67 -10.25
CA HIS A 153 -5.92 2.68 -9.76
C HIS A 153 -4.93 2.16 -8.69
N PHE A 154 -4.60 0.86 -8.67
CA PHE A 154 -3.67 0.33 -7.65
C PHE A 154 -2.26 0.92 -7.80
N PRO A 155 -1.65 0.99 -8.99
CA PRO A 155 -0.36 1.67 -9.19
C PRO A 155 -0.40 3.17 -8.87
N ASP A 156 -1.51 3.83 -9.20
CA ASP A 156 -1.70 5.26 -8.92
C ASP A 156 -1.76 5.53 -7.41
N LEU A 157 -2.41 4.64 -6.65
CA LEU A 157 -2.45 4.72 -5.19
C LEU A 157 -1.03 4.63 -4.60
N LEU A 158 -0.18 3.73 -5.10
CA LEU A 158 1.22 3.63 -4.63
C LEU A 158 2.02 4.89 -4.98
N SER A 159 1.81 5.43 -6.18
CA SER A 159 2.46 6.67 -6.62
C SER A 159 2.02 7.88 -5.79
N HIS A 160 0.75 7.91 -5.40
CA HIS A 160 0.23 8.93 -4.50
C HIS A 160 0.83 8.80 -3.09
N ILE A 161 0.91 7.57 -2.56
CA ILE A 161 1.57 7.27 -1.29
C ILE A 161 3.05 7.70 -1.32
N GLU A 162 3.77 7.51 -2.44
CA GLU A 162 5.14 8.01 -2.63
C GLU A 162 5.25 9.52 -2.47
N GLN A 163 4.29 10.26 -3.00
CA GLN A 163 4.31 11.73 -2.98
C GLN A 163 3.97 12.31 -1.61
N VAL A 164 3.14 11.62 -0.82
CA VAL A 164 2.62 12.14 0.45
C VAL A 164 3.45 11.69 1.66
N LEU A 165 4.13 10.55 1.57
CA LEU A 165 5.00 10.04 2.64
C LEU A 165 6.43 10.61 2.53
N HIS A 166 7.11 10.71 3.66
CA HIS A 166 8.54 11.00 3.70
C HIS A 166 9.32 9.93 2.93
N LYS A 167 10.40 10.34 2.24
CA LYS A 167 11.18 9.47 1.36
C LYS A 167 11.63 8.20 2.09
N GLU A 168 12.11 8.32 3.31
CA GLU A 168 12.60 7.21 4.14
C GLU A 168 11.46 6.22 4.46
N LYS A 169 10.28 6.74 4.85
CA LYS A 169 9.09 5.93 5.12
C LYS A 169 8.59 5.24 3.86
N TYR A 170 8.57 5.93 2.72
CA TYR A 170 8.20 5.32 1.45
C TYR A 170 9.20 4.24 1.00
N GLN A 171 10.50 4.47 1.19
CA GLN A 171 11.53 3.48 0.87
C GLN A 171 11.36 2.20 1.70
N ALA A 172 11.17 2.34 3.02
CA ALA A 172 10.81 1.22 3.88
C ALA A 172 9.57 0.49 3.34
N LEU A 173 8.55 1.25 2.91
CA LEU A 173 7.29 0.67 2.44
C LEU A 173 7.51 -0.18 1.20
N ILE A 174 8.22 0.37 0.22
CA ILE A 174 8.46 -0.33 -1.02
C ILE A 174 9.28 -1.59 -0.81
N TYR A 175 10.25 -1.61 0.10
CA TYR A 175 11.00 -2.83 0.41
C TYR A 175 10.10 -3.94 0.96
N GLU A 176 9.12 -3.58 1.79
CA GLU A 176 8.20 -4.52 2.41
C GLU A 176 7.07 -5.00 1.48
N ILE A 177 6.59 -4.14 0.58
CA ILE A 177 5.50 -4.48 -0.33
C ILE A 177 5.87 -5.67 -1.21
N SER A 178 4.92 -6.57 -1.40
CA SER A 178 5.06 -7.75 -2.26
C SER A 178 5.22 -7.45 -3.76
N THR A 179 6.01 -8.27 -4.44
CA THR A 179 6.42 -8.11 -5.85
C THR A 179 5.44 -8.74 -6.85
N TYR A 180 4.13 -8.46 -6.72
CA TYR A 180 3.13 -9.06 -7.62
C TYR A 180 2.86 -8.29 -8.92
N THR A 181 3.31 -7.04 -9.03
CA THR A 181 3.12 -6.23 -10.23
C THR A 181 4.47 -5.81 -10.79
N ARG A 182 4.51 -5.65 -12.13
CA ARG A 182 5.69 -5.08 -12.82
C ARG A 182 6.08 -3.72 -12.24
N ASP A 183 5.06 -2.95 -11.87
CA ASP A 183 5.15 -1.62 -11.28
C ASP A 183 5.89 -1.62 -9.93
N THR A 184 5.58 -2.57 -9.03
CA THR A 184 6.30 -2.74 -7.76
C THR A 184 7.73 -3.22 -7.98
N ILE A 185 7.95 -4.13 -8.93
CA ILE A 185 9.29 -4.64 -9.27
C ILE A 185 10.20 -3.50 -9.73
N ILE A 186 9.69 -2.62 -10.62
CA ILE A 186 10.44 -1.46 -11.11
C ILE A 186 10.77 -0.49 -9.96
N ARG A 187 9.82 -0.23 -9.06
CA ARG A 187 10.06 0.62 -7.88
C ARG A 187 11.14 0.06 -6.97
N LYS A 188 11.06 -1.24 -6.62
CA LYS A 188 12.08 -1.91 -5.82
C LYS A 188 13.45 -1.86 -6.48
N HIS A 189 13.53 -2.16 -7.78
CA HIS A 189 14.77 -2.08 -8.54
C HIS A 189 15.40 -0.68 -8.44
N ARG A 190 14.61 0.38 -8.73
CA ARG A 190 15.05 1.77 -8.68
C ARG A 190 15.63 2.13 -7.30
N LEU A 191 14.89 1.83 -6.22
CA LEU A 191 15.31 2.16 -4.87
C LEU A 191 16.54 1.37 -4.42
N LEU A 192 16.70 0.12 -4.86
CA LEU A 192 17.90 -0.66 -4.62
C LEU A 192 19.11 -0.06 -5.35
N CYS A 193 18.97 0.33 -6.61
CA CYS A 193 20.03 1.00 -7.36
C CYS A 193 20.45 2.33 -6.70
N GLU A 194 19.48 3.16 -6.30
CA GLU A 194 19.75 4.42 -5.57
C GLU A 194 20.53 4.15 -4.28
N ARG A 195 20.14 3.11 -3.52
CA ARG A 195 20.82 2.72 -2.28
C ARG A 195 22.24 2.26 -2.53
N ILE A 196 22.46 1.37 -3.50
CA ILE A 196 23.80 0.88 -3.87
C ILE A 196 24.70 2.05 -4.22
N ASN A 197 24.24 2.93 -5.13
CA ASN A 197 25.00 4.11 -5.53
C ASN A 197 25.34 5.00 -4.33
N SER A 198 24.40 5.21 -3.39
CA SER A 198 24.64 6.03 -2.19
C SER A 198 25.69 5.45 -1.23
N VAL A 199 25.83 4.12 -1.20
CA VAL A 199 26.82 3.43 -0.36
C VAL A 199 28.17 3.45 -1.04
N THR A 200 28.22 3.13 -2.34
CA THR A 200 29.45 3.19 -3.14
C THR A 200 30.06 4.59 -3.11
N MET A 201 29.25 5.64 -3.32
CA MET A 201 29.75 7.02 -3.27
C MET A 201 30.29 7.40 -1.89
N ARG A 202 29.66 6.94 -0.79
CA ARG A 202 30.17 7.18 0.56
C ARG A 202 31.52 6.50 0.79
N ALA A 203 31.66 5.24 0.38
CA ALA A 203 32.92 4.52 0.48
C ALA A 203 34.05 5.24 -0.30
N VAL A 204 33.77 5.71 -1.52
CA VAL A 204 34.75 6.47 -2.33
C VAL A 204 35.15 7.79 -1.65
N ILE A 205 34.21 8.49 -1.02
CA ILE A 205 34.48 9.75 -0.29
C ILE A 205 35.30 9.49 0.99
N GLU A 206 35.01 8.40 1.69
CA GLU A 206 35.69 8.02 2.94
C GLU A 206 37.08 7.42 2.70
N GLU A 207 37.30 6.71 1.58
CA GLU A 207 38.56 6.02 1.27
C GLU A 207 39.52 6.83 0.38
N GLY A 208 39.08 7.92 -0.26
CA GLY A 208 39.98 8.88 -0.90
C GLY A 208 40.81 8.37 -2.10
N GLU A 209 40.55 7.18 -2.65
CA GLU A 209 41.23 6.66 -3.85
C GLU A 209 40.28 5.95 -4.81
N GLU A 210 40.65 5.98 -6.09
CA GLU A 210 39.93 5.40 -7.23
C GLU A 210 39.53 3.94 -7.03
N ALA A 211 38.37 3.58 -7.57
CA ALA A 211 37.88 2.21 -7.66
C ALA A 211 38.92 1.33 -8.39
N THR A 212 39.76 0.63 -7.63
CA THR A 212 40.60 -0.44 -8.18
C THR A 212 39.74 -1.65 -8.45
N ASP A 213 39.90 -2.14 -9.67
CA ASP A 213 39.31 -3.33 -10.28
C ASP A 213 39.04 -4.45 -9.26
N CYS A 214 37.78 -4.85 -9.14
CA CYS A 214 37.33 -5.91 -8.25
C CYS A 214 37.63 -7.28 -8.85
N ASP A 215 38.92 -7.60 -8.98
CA ASP A 215 39.37 -8.94 -9.33
C ASP A 215 40.68 -9.27 -8.59
N SER A 216 40.60 -9.44 -7.27
CA SER A 216 41.46 -10.38 -6.52
C SER A 216 41.22 -10.33 -5.01
N GLY A 217 40.84 -11.49 -4.46
CA GLY A 217 41.20 -11.85 -3.09
C GLY A 217 40.05 -12.13 -2.13
N ASN A 218 39.59 -13.38 -2.10
CA ASN A 218 39.22 -14.23 -0.95
C ASN A 218 38.83 -13.58 0.40
N VAL A 219 38.01 -12.52 0.39
CA VAL A 219 37.26 -12.02 1.55
C VAL A 219 35.84 -11.71 1.09
N GLU A 220 35.16 -12.66 0.47
CA GLU A 220 33.92 -12.33 -0.25
C GLU A 220 32.75 -13.28 -0.06
N ASP A 221 32.86 -14.45 0.56
CA ASP A 221 31.70 -15.36 0.57
C ASP A 221 30.64 -14.98 1.61
N GLU A 222 30.98 -14.74 2.88
CA GLU A 222 29.96 -14.42 3.91
C GLU A 222 29.32 -13.03 3.73
N LYS A 223 30.08 -12.03 3.29
CA LYS A 223 29.54 -10.69 3.00
C LYS A 223 28.70 -10.68 1.72
N LYS A 224 29.10 -11.42 0.67
CA LYS A 224 28.25 -11.59 -0.52
C LYS A 224 27.00 -12.38 -0.19
N GLU A 225 27.10 -13.44 0.59
CA GLU A 225 25.95 -14.25 1.00
C GLU A 225 24.99 -13.49 1.93
N SER A 226 25.50 -12.69 2.86
CA SER A 226 24.68 -11.76 3.67
C SER A 226 23.99 -10.69 2.82
N ASN A 227 24.71 -10.07 1.87
CA ASN A 227 24.11 -9.10 0.95
C ASN A 227 23.14 -9.75 -0.03
N TYR A 228 23.39 -10.98 -0.46
CA TYR A 228 22.54 -11.75 -1.36
C TYR A 228 21.25 -12.18 -0.66
N ASN A 229 21.33 -12.68 0.57
CA ASN A 229 20.17 -13.01 1.39
C ASN A 229 19.33 -11.76 1.68
N LYS A 230 19.95 -10.64 2.05
CA LYS A 230 19.24 -9.34 2.15
C LYS A 230 18.57 -8.93 0.83
N ARG A 231 19.19 -9.24 -0.31
CA ARG A 231 18.61 -8.95 -1.63
C ARG A 231 17.39 -9.84 -1.89
N CYS A 232 17.47 -11.14 -1.60
CA CYS A 232 16.35 -12.08 -1.70
C CYS A 232 15.17 -11.69 -0.81
N ASP A 233 15.45 -11.28 0.43
CA ASP A 233 14.45 -10.76 1.37
C ASP A 233 13.77 -9.50 0.81
N VAL A 234 14.53 -8.55 0.27
CA VAL A 234 13.97 -7.35 -0.37
C VAL A 234 13.09 -7.69 -1.57
N TRP A 235 13.35 -8.77 -2.30
CA TRP A 235 12.48 -9.16 -3.41
C TRP A 235 11.23 -9.92 -2.96
N ASN A 236 11.08 -10.25 -1.67
CA ASN A 236 10.06 -11.15 -1.14
C ASN A 236 10.02 -12.49 -1.91
N VAL A 237 11.18 -12.96 -2.38
CA VAL A 237 11.28 -14.24 -3.11
C VAL A 237 11.89 -15.26 -2.18
N ASN A 238 11.08 -16.22 -1.76
CA ASN A 238 11.56 -17.31 -0.92
C ASN A 238 12.53 -18.17 -1.75
N TYR A 239 13.70 -18.50 -1.17
CA TYR A 239 14.71 -19.36 -1.79
C TYR A 239 14.09 -20.70 -2.28
N CYS A 240 13.11 -21.21 -1.53
CA CYS A 240 12.34 -22.40 -1.87
C CYS A 240 11.45 -22.28 -3.13
N SER A 241 11.12 -21.06 -3.58
CA SER A 241 10.31 -20.83 -4.79
C SER A 241 11.14 -20.66 -6.07
N ILE A 242 12.42 -20.28 -5.98
CA ILE A 242 13.30 -20.08 -7.15
C ILE A 242 13.90 -21.42 -7.63
N LEU A 243 14.11 -22.37 -6.71
CA LEU A 243 14.76 -23.65 -7.01
C LEU A 243 13.79 -24.81 -7.27
N LYS A 244 12.47 -24.57 -7.33
CA LYS A 244 11.56 -25.60 -7.83
C LYS A 244 11.75 -25.71 -9.35
N PRO A 245 12.16 -26.86 -9.89
CA PRO A 245 12.17 -27.04 -11.32
C PRO A 245 10.76 -26.77 -11.85
N LEU A 246 10.69 -25.95 -12.90
CA LEU A 246 9.49 -25.80 -13.72
C LEU A 246 9.16 -27.19 -14.28
N ASN A 247 8.21 -27.89 -13.65
CA ASN A 247 7.56 -29.07 -14.23
C ASN A 247 6.39 -28.64 -15.09
#